data_AF-A0A7Y2PKF0-F1
#
_entry.id   AF-A0A7Y2PKF0-F1
#
_cell.length_a   1.000
_cell.length_b   1.000
_cell.length_c   1.000
_cell.angle_alpha   90.00
_cell.angle_beta   90.00
_cell.angle_gamma   90.00
#
_symmetry.space_group_name_H-M   'P 1'
#
loop_
_entity.id
_entity.type
_entity.pdbx_description
1 polymer ?
#
loop_
_entity_poly.entity_id
_entity_poly.type
_entity_poly.pdbx_seq_one_letter_code
_entity_poly.pdbx_strand_id
1 'polypeptide(L)'
;RYFHEGNSNLFSYAREWQRLHEPQPAPVAPGILTAHEQEEPLNLTQLQDFLRNPVRHFFSQRLKVFFEAAEVPLADEEPFVLDALQRYTLSDSLLEAALAQPDQPEQALHTRALRLQGSGLLPMAGFGESLQQELIEPLPDVLQRYQQLLALWPTPLNSALPVSFEANGLTLEGWLSNLHQRSDKGLLSVTTIPNSIGAIKTRKWHRLTRPWVNHLVACASGLDMSTALVASDDTLLLAPLEAKHASEILGNLLMAWKVGMGRPLPIAVKTAFAWLAQTDPAKADAAAQKAYEGDGQTSDGERRESAALARQFPDYPALMASEEFAEWCDALYRPLFDAPWRSLNSEASR
;
A
#
# COMPACT_ATOMS: atom_id res chain seq x y z
N ARG A 1 -54.16 15.47 -16.00
CA ARG A 1 -53.40 16.66 -15.58
C ARG A 1 -52.55 16.23 -14.39
N TYR A 2 -51.28 15.96 -14.64
CA TYR A 2 -50.33 15.52 -13.63
C TYR A 2 -49.86 16.71 -12.79
N PHE A 3 -49.32 16.42 -11.59
CA PHE A 3 -48.81 17.40 -10.63
C PHE A 3 -47.86 18.38 -11.31
N HIS A 4 -48.32 19.63 -11.51
CA HIS A 4 -47.48 20.74 -11.94
C HIS A 4 -46.97 21.46 -10.69
N GLU A 5 -45.68 21.75 -10.68
CA GLU A 5 -45.02 22.56 -9.66
C GLU A 5 -45.73 23.94 -9.56
N GLY A 6 -46.14 24.34 -8.36
CA GLY A 6 -46.72 25.68 -8.10
C GLY A 6 -48.23 25.75 -7.84
N ASN A 7 -48.98 24.63 -7.79
CA ASN A 7 -50.39 24.66 -7.34
C ASN A 7 -50.51 24.41 -5.84
N SER A 8 -50.66 25.48 -5.05
CA SER A 8 -50.76 25.44 -3.58
C SER A 8 -51.92 24.62 -3.01
N ASN A 9 -52.90 24.24 -3.86
CA ASN A 9 -54.06 23.45 -3.45
C ASN A 9 -53.85 21.93 -3.62
N LEU A 10 -52.72 21.50 -4.18
CA LEU A 10 -52.36 20.09 -4.31
C LEU A 10 -51.29 19.75 -3.27
N PHE A 11 -51.60 18.82 -2.38
CA PHE A 11 -50.67 18.32 -1.36
C PHE A 11 -50.64 16.78 -1.37
N SER A 12 -49.50 16.22 -1.00
CA SER A 12 -49.35 14.76 -0.90
C SER A 12 -49.96 14.26 0.41
N TYR A 13 -50.78 13.21 0.33
CA TYR A 13 -51.24 12.47 1.50
C TYR A 13 -50.24 11.40 1.96
N ALA A 14 -49.17 11.17 1.19
CA ALA A 14 -48.13 10.21 1.53
C ALA A 14 -47.19 10.83 2.58
N ARG A 15 -47.53 10.58 3.85
CA ARG A 15 -46.83 11.10 5.04
C ARG A 15 -45.32 10.83 5.05
N GLU A 16 -44.86 9.80 4.34
CA GLU A 16 -43.44 9.49 4.17
C GLU A 16 -42.65 10.62 3.48
N TRP A 17 -43.26 11.34 2.54
CA TRP A 17 -42.62 12.46 1.84
C TRP A 17 -42.58 13.74 2.69
N GLN A 18 -43.54 13.91 3.61
CA GLN A 18 -43.55 15.06 4.53
C GLN A 18 -42.27 15.11 5.38
N ARG A 19 -41.74 13.97 5.80
CA ARG A 19 -40.50 13.87 6.60
C ARG A 19 -39.26 14.37 5.86
N LEU A 20 -39.24 14.37 4.53
CA LEU A 20 -38.14 14.91 3.74
C LEU A 20 -38.15 16.44 3.68
N HIS A 21 -39.30 17.07 3.94
CA HIS A 21 -39.49 18.51 3.99
C HIS A 21 -39.43 19.08 5.41
N GLU A 22 -39.40 18.22 6.43
CA GLU A 22 -39.12 18.62 7.79
C GLU A 22 -37.66 19.06 7.91
N PRO A 23 -37.36 20.11 8.70
CA PRO A 23 -35.99 20.53 8.92
C PRO A 23 -35.20 19.37 9.51
N GLN A 24 -34.25 18.84 8.75
CA GLN A 24 -33.39 17.77 9.22
C GLN A 24 -32.52 18.29 10.37
N PRO A 25 -32.33 17.49 11.43
CA PRO A 25 -31.35 17.83 12.45
C PRO A 25 -29.98 18.00 11.81
N ALA A 26 -29.22 18.98 12.29
CA ALA A 26 -27.87 19.21 11.81
C ALA A 26 -27.05 17.91 11.94
N PRO A 27 -26.24 17.55 10.93
CA PRO A 27 -25.41 16.37 10.98
C PRO A 27 -24.49 16.44 12.20
N VAL A 28 -24.44 15.35 12.97
CA VAL A 28 -23.55 15.24 14.13
C VAL A 28 -22.12 15.19 13.60
N ALA A 29 -21.28 16.14 14.03
CA ALA A 29 -19.86 16.13 13.67
C ALA A 29 -19.21 14.82 14.15
N PRO A 30 -18.30 14.21 13.36
CA PRO A 30 -17.59 13.02 13.79
C PRO A 30 -16.82 13.31 15.08
N GLY A 31 -17.24 12.69 16.18
CA GLY A 31 -16.62 12.87 17.49
C GLY A 31 -15.30 12.12 17.62
N ILE A 32 -14.40 12.65 18.43
CA ILE A 32 -13.18 11.94 18.85
C ILE A 32 -13.60 10.82 19.81
N LEU A 33 -13.20 9.58 19.51
CA LEU A 33 -13.44 8.45 20.39
C LEU A 33 -12.55 8.53 21.63
N THR A 34 -12.98 7.86 22.70
CA THR A 34 -12.11 7.67 23.87
C THR A 34 -10.80 7.01 23.47
N ALA A 35 -9.74 7.34 24.21
CA ALA A 35 -8.40 6.83 24.00
C ALA A 35 -8.46 5.30 23.89
N HIS A 36 -7.82 4.77 22.84
CA HIS A 36 -7.80 3.34 22.62
C HIS A 36 -6.77 2.71 23.57
N GLU A 37 -7.25 1.85 24.46
CA GLU A 37 -6.39 1.01 25.31
C GLU A 37 -6.04 -0.27 24.54
N GLN A 38 -4.74 -0.51 24.39
CA GLN A 38 -4.21 -1.74 23.79
C GLN A 38 -4.01 -2.77 24.90
N GLU A 39 -4.72 -3.88 24.81
CA GLU A 39 -4.56 -5.01 25.73
C GLU A 39 -3.34 -5.87 25.37
N GLU A 40 -2.97 -5.90 24.09
CA GLU A 40 -1.85 -6.66 23.55
C GLU A 40 -0.87 -5.73 22.83
N PRO A 41 0.42 -6.09 22.71
CA PRO A 41 1.38 -5.37 21.88
C PRO A 41 0.88 -5.25 20.43
N LEU A 42 1.10 -4.08 19.84
CA LEU A 42 0.86 -3.84 18.42
C LEU A 42 1.78 -4.76 17.61
N ASN A 43 1.26 -5.40 16.57
CA ASN A 43 2.09 -6.20 15.68
C ASN A 43 2.55 -5.42 14.43
N LEU A 44 3.64 -5.87 13.80
CA LEU A 44 4.22 -5.24 12.62
C LEU A 44 3.21 -5.11 11.47
N THR A 45 2.39 -6.13 11.23
CA THR A 45 1.39 -6.13 10.15
C THR A 45 0.33 -5.06 10.37
N GLN A 46 -0.12 -4.84 11.60
CA GLN A 46 -1.06 -3.78 11.94
C GLN A 46 -0.47 -2.40 11.62
N LEU A 47 0.78 -2.15 12.00
CA LEU A 47 1.44 -0.87 11.72
C LEU A 47 1.69 -0.65 10.23
N GLN A 48 2.08 -1.70 9.51
CA GLN A 48 2.22 -1.70 8.05
C GLN A 48 0.89 -1.40 7.35
N ASP A 49 -0.20 -2.04 7.77
CA ASP A 49 -1.53 -1.84 7.19
C ASP A 49 -2.10 -0.47 7.53
N PHE A 50 -1.80 0.05 8.72
CA PHE A 50 -2.08 1.43 9.09
C PHE A 50 -1.38 2.40 8.14
N LEU A 51 -0.05 2.31 8.01
CA LEU A 51 0.71 3.22 7.15
C LEU A 51 0.25 3.15 5.68
N ARG A 52 -0.17 1.96 5.22
CA ARG A 52 -0.69 1.77 3.86
C ARG A 52 -2.10 2.34 3.67
N ASN A 53 -2.99 2.23 4.66
CA ASN A 53 -4.37 2.71 4.57
C ASN A 53 -4.90 3.19 5.94
N PRO A 54 -4.52 4.39 6.42
CA PRO A 54 -4.84 4.84 7.78
C PRO A 54 -6.35 4.87 8.06
N VAL A 55 -7.14 5.38 7.11
CA VAL A 55 -8.61 5.47 7.25
C VAL A 55 -9.24 4.07 7.32
N ARG A 56 -8.89 3.16 6.39
CA ARG A 56 -9.40 1.78 6.41
C ARG A 56 -9.02 1.07 7.71
N HIS A 57 -7.80 1.30 8.19
CA HIS A 57 -7.30 0.71 9.43
C HIS A 57 -8.11 1.17 10.66
N PHE A 58 -8.51 2.45 10.74
CA PHE A 58 -9.42 2.92 11.77
C PHE A 58 -10.76 2.15 11.74
N PHE A 59 -11.41 2.05 10.58
CA PHE A 59 -12.68 1.33 10.47
C PHE A 59 -12.55 -0.15 10.86
N SER A 60 -11.55 -0.86 10.33
CA SER A 60 -11.40 -2.29 10.57
C SER A 60 -10.88 -2.63 11.96
N GLN A 61 -9.95 -1.85 12.51
CA GLN A 61 -9.34 -2.14 13.82
C GLN A 61 -10.11 -1.53 14.98
N ARG A 62 -10.50 -0.26 14.88
CA ARG A 62 -11.16 0.47 15.97
C ARG A 62 -12.67 0.25 16.00
N LEU A 63 -13.32 0.30 14.84
CA LEU A 63 -14.78 0.19 14.74
C LEU A 63 -15.27 -1.22 14.39
N LYS A 64 -14.36 -2.12 13.98
CA LYS A 64 -14.68 -3.47 13.47
C LYS A 64 -15.67 -3.44 12.29
N VAL A 65 -15.57 -2.39 11.48
CA VAL A 65 -16.37 -2.21 10.26
C VAL A 65 -15.54 -2.61 9.04
N PHE A 66 -16.06 -3.57 8.29
CA PHE A 66 -15.47 -4.02 7.04
C PHE A 66 -16.41 -3.64 5.90
N PHE A 67 -15.89 -2.87 4.94
CA PHE A 67 -16.61 -2.55 3.73
C PHE A 67 -16.39 -3.68 2.72
N GLU A 68 -17.31 -4.64 2.71
CA GLU A 68 -17.32 -5.70 1.71
C GLU A 68 -17.68 -5.08 0.35
N ALA A 69 -16.86 -5.35 -0.66
CA ALA A 69 -17.27 -5.12 -2.03
C ALA A 69 -18.41 -6.10 -2.34
N ALA A 70 -19.44 -5.64 -3.05
CA ALA A 70 -20.41 -6.54 -3.64
C ALA A 70 -19.67 -7.61 -4.44
N GLU A 71 -20.10 -8.87 -4.33
CA GLU A 71 -19.49 -9.98 -5.08
C GLU A 71 -19.33 -9.56 -6.54
N VAL A 72 -18.09 -9.66 -7.04
CA VAL A 72 -17.83 -9.45 -8.47
C VAL A 72 -18.66 -10.50 -9.19
N PRO A 73 -19.56 -10.12 -10.12
CA PRO A 73 -20.33 -11.09 -10.87
C PRO A 73 -19.39 -12.11 -11.49
N LEU A 74 -19.75 -13.39 -11.40
CA LEU A 74 -19.05 -14.42 -12.16
C LEU A 74 -19.06 -14.01 -13.63
N ALA A 75 -17.89 -14.01 -14.25
CA ALA A 75 -17.80 -13.72 -15.67
C ALA A 75 -18.49 -14.88 -16.42
N ASP A 76 -19.51 -14.54 -17.21
CA ASP A 76 -20.20 -15.50 -18.09
C ASP A 76 -19.34 -15.89 -19.32
N GLU A 77 -18.26 -15.15 -19.56
CA GLU A 77 -17.38 -15.29 -20.73
C GLU A 77 -15.93 -15.60 -20.33
N GLU A 78 -15.23 -16.32 -21.22
CA GLU A 78 -13.81 -16.60 -21.08
C GLU A 78 -12.98 -15.30 -21.13
N PRO A 79 -11.99 -15.13 -20.22
CA PRO A 79 -11.16 -13.93 -20.21
C PRO A 79 -10.14 -13.96 -21.36
N PHE A 80 -10.43 -13.22 -22.44
CA PHE A 80 -9.47 -13.00 -23.53
C PHE A 80 -8.37 -12.00 -23.18
N VAL A 81 -8.62 -11.13 -22.20
CA VAL A 81 -7.68 -10.11 -21.73
C VAL A 81 -7.65 -10.16 -20.21
N LEU A 82 -6.44 -10.14 -19.66
CA LEU A 82 -6.23 -10.02 -18.22
C LEU A 82 -6.28 -8.56 -17.81
N ASP A 83 -7.11 -8.25 -16.80
CA ASP A 83 -7.08 -6.94 -16.16
C ASP A 83 -5.78 -6.73 -15.35
N ALA A 84 -5.56 -5.51 -14.86
CA ALA A 84 -4.33 -5.16 -14.15
C ALA A 84 -4.13 -5.95 -12.84
N LEU A 85 -5.21 -6.31 -12.14
CA LEU A 85 -5.16 -7.06 -10.88
C LEU A 85 -4.88 -8.54 -11.14
N GLN A 86 -5.53 -9.12 -12.15
CA GLN A 86 -5.28 -10.47 -12.63
C GLN A 86 -3.83 -10.62 -13.12
N ARG A 87 -3.35 -9.71 -13.98
CA ARG A 87 -1.94 -9.68 -14.42
C ARG A 87 -0.98 -9.69 -13.23
N TYR A 88 -1.20 -8.78 -12.26
CA TYR A 88 -0.37 -8.72 -11.06
C TYR A 88 -0.38 -10.05 -10.29
N THR A 89 -1.57 -10.60 -10.02
CA THR A 89 -1.75 -11.82 -9.22
C THR A 89 -1.07 -13.02 -9.87
N LEU A 90 -1.19 -13.16 -11.19
CA LEU A 90 -0.57 -14.25 -11.95
C LEU A 90 0.96 -14.10 -11.99
N SER A 91 1.48 -12.92 -12.27
CA SER A 91 2.94 -12.67 -12.27
C SER A 91 3.55 -12.83 -10.88
N ASP A 92 2.86 -12.42 -9.81
CA ASP A 92 3.31 -12.60 -8.43
C ASP A 92 3.39 -14.09 -8.07
N SER A 93 2.36 -14.86 -8.44
CA SER A 93 2.34 -16.32 -8.30
C SER A 93 3.43 -17.04 -9.09
N LEU A 94 3.81 -16.54 -10.27
CA LEU A 94 4.94 -17.05 -11.05
C LEU A 94 6.27 -16.75 -10.35
N LEU A 95 6.45 -15.50 -9.91
CA LEU A 95 7.66 -15.04 -9.24
C LEU A 95 7.92 -15.81 -7.93
N GLU A 96 6.90 -15.97 -7.09
CA GLU A 96 6.97 -16.76 -5.85
C GLU A 96 7.39 -18.22 -6.13
N ALA A 97 6.84 -18.84 -7.18
CA ALA A 97 7.21 -20.21 -7.55
C ALA A 97 8.69 -20.32 -7.96
N ALA A 98 9.23 -19.32 -8.65
CA ALA A 98 10.63 -19.28 -9.06
C ALA A 98 11.57 -19.01 -7.88
N LEU A 99 11.20 -18.11 -6.98
CA LEU A 99 11.96 -17.81 -5.77
C LEU A 99 12.04 -19.01 -4.82
N ALA A 100 11.00 -19.85 -4.78
CA ALA A 100 10.99 -21.09 -4.00
C ALA A 100 11.91 -22.19 -4.58
N GLN A 101 12.35 -22.07 -5.85
CA GLN A 101 13.22 -23.04 -6.52
C GLN A 101 14.44 -22.34 -7.16
N PRO A 102 15.36 -21.80 -6.33
CA PRO A 102 16.47 -20.96 -6.80
C PRO A 102 17.46 -21.69 -7.71
N ASP A 103 17.53 -23.03 -7.64
CA ASP A 103 18.41 -23.85 -8.49
C ASP A 103 17.89 -23.99 -9.92
N GLN A 104 16.57 -23.89 -10.14
CA GLN A 104 15.91 -24.09 -11.43
C GLN A 104 14.77 -23.09 -11.67
N PRO A 105 15.03 -21.77 -11.58
CA PRO A 105 13.99 -20.74 -11.61
C PRO A 105 13.18 -20.74 -12.91
N GLU A 106 13.83 -20.93 -14.07
CA GLU A 106 13.15 -20.98 -15.37
C GLU A 106 12.18 -22.15 -15.47
N GLN A 107 12.59 -23.33 -15.00
CA GLN A 107 11.74 -24.52 -14.98
C GLN A 107 10.55 -24.33 -14.04
N ALA A 108 10.76 -23.69 -12.88
CA ALA A 108 9.71 -23.37 -11.94
C ALA A 108 8.69 -22.38 -12.52
N LEU A 109 9.16 -21.34 -13.23
CA LEU A 109 8.30 -20.40 -13.98
C LEU A 109 7.43 -21.15 -14.98
N HIS A 110 8.02 -21.92 -15.89
CA HIS A 110 7.28 -22.66 -16.91
C HIS A 110 6.29 -23.68 -16.32
N THR A 111 6.70 -24.40 -15.27
CA THR A 111 5.82 -25.37 -14.60
C THR A 111 4.62 -24.69 -13.95
N ARG A 112 4.85 -23.55 -13.27
CA ARG A 112 3.77 -22.76 -12.66
C ARG A 112 2.86 -22.17 -13.72
N ALA A 113 3.42 -21.70 -14.82
CA ALA A 113 2.69 -21.14 -15.93
C ALA A 113 1.77 -22.16 -16.62
N LEU A 114 2.24 -23.39 -16.83
CA LEU A 114 1.41 -24.50 -17.33
C LEU A 114 0.27 -24.83 -16.37
N ARG A 115 0.51 -24.79 -15.05
CA ARG A 115 -0.53 -25.01 -14.05
C ARG A 115 -1.61 -23.91 -14.10
N LEU A 116 -1.21 -22.65 -14.27
CA LEU A 116 -2.14 -21.53 -14.41
C LEU A 116 -3.02 -21.69 -15.66
N GLN A 117 -2.42 -22.08 -16.78
CA GLN A 117 -3.17 -22.38 -18.00
C GLN A 117 -4.16 -23.55 -17.79
N GLY A 118 -3.71 -24.64 -17.16
CA GLY A 118 -4.57 -25.78 -16.82
C GLY A 118 -5.67 -25.49 -15.80
N SER A 119 -5.62 -24.37 -15.09
CA SER A 119 -6.64 -23.93 -14.14
C SER A 119 -7.75 -23.07 -14.75
N GLY A 120 -7.69 -22.78 -16.06
CA GLY A 120 -8.67 -21.94 -16.75
C GLY A 120 -8.54 -20.45 -16.46
N LEU A 121 -7.42 -20.01 -15.84
CA LEU A 121 -7.14 -18.60 -15.56
C LEU A 121 -6.53 -17.85 -16.75
N LEU A 122 -6.11 -18.58 -17.78
CA LEU A 122 -5.61 -18.04 -19.04
C LEU A 122 -6.51 -18.56 -20.17
N PRO A 123 -6.70 -17.78 -21.25
CA PRO A 123 -7.47 -18.23 -22.40
C PRO A 123 -6.85 -19.45 -23.08
N MET A 124 -7.65 -20.18 -23.85
CA MET A 124 -7.22 -21.40 -24.52
C MET A 124 -6.24 -21.16 -25.68
N ALA A 125 -5.46 -22.21 -25.99
CA ALA A 125 -4.57 -22.30 -27.16
C ALA A 125 -3.55 -21.13 -27.25
N GLY A 126 -3.27 -20.66 -28.46
CA GLY A 126 -2.21 -19.69 -28.73
C GLY A 126 -2.38 -18.33 -28.03
N PHE A 127 -3.60 -17.93 -27.68
CA PHE A 127 -3.83 -16.72 -26.88
C PHE A 127 -3.31 -16.87 -25.45
N GLY A 128 -3.56 -18.03 -24.84
CA GLY A 128 -3.01 -18.37 -23.54
C GLY A 128 -1.50 -18.45 -23.54
N GLU A 129 -0.91 -19.05 -24.57
CA GLU A 129 0.55 -19.13 -24.75
C GLU A 129 1.18 -17.74 -24.87
N SER A 130 0.56 -16.83 -25.64
CA SER A 130 1.03 -15.45 -25.77
C SER A 130 0.97 -14.68 -24.45
N LEU A 131 -0.16 -14.76 -23.72
CA LEU A 131 -0.28 -14.11 -22.41
C LEU A 131 0.69 -14.72 -21.38
N GLN A 132 0.90 -16.03 -21.44
CA GLN A 132 1.88 -16.70 -20.61
C GLN A 132 3.29 -16.15 -20.84
N GLN A 133 3.68 -15.97 -22.11
CA GLN A 133 4.97 -15.36 -22.46
C GLN A 133 5.06 -13.92 -21.95
N GLU A 134 4.03 -13.10 -22.12
CA GLU A 134 3.98 -11.73 -21.56
C GLU A 134 4.17 -11.70 -20.04
N LEU A 135 3.57 -12.65 -19.30
CA LEU A 135 3.68 -12.70 -17.85
C LEU A 135 5.06 -13.17 -17.37
N ILE A 136 5.73 -14.03 -18.14
CA ILE A 136 7.05 -14.58 -17.83
C ILE A 136 8.16 -13.61 -18.21
N GLU A 137 8.05 -12.92 -19.35
CA GLU A 137 9.11 -12.10 -19.95
C GLU A 137 9.87 -11.19 -18.96
N PRO A 138 9.22 -10.45 -18.04
CA PRO A 138 9.94 -9.54 -17.13
C PRO A 138 10.57 -10.24 -15.91
N LEU A 139 10.23 -11.51 -15.62
CA LEU A 139 10.58 -12.17 -14.37
C LEU A 139 12.04 -12.69 -14.29
N PRO A 140 12.66 -13.22 -15.36
CA PRO A 140 14.07 -13.60 -15.35
C PRO A 140 15.00 -12.48 -14.88
N ASP A 141 14.75 -11.26 -15.33
CA ASP A 141 15.50 -10.06 -14.95
C ASP A 141 15.38 -9.73 -13.45
N VAL A 142 14.17 -9.87 -12.90
CA VAL A 142 13.91 -9.71 -11.45
C VAL A 142 14.69 -10.76 -10.66
N LEU A 143 14.65 -12.02 -11.10
CA LEU A 143 15.33 -13.14 -10.46
C LEU A 143 16.85 -12.99 -10.51
N GLN A 144 17.38 -12.53 -11.63
CA GLN A 144 18.81 -12.26 -11.78
C GLN A 144 19.28 -11.16 -10.80
N ARG A 145 18.56 -10.04 -10.73
CA ARG A 145 18.89 -8.95 -9.78
C ARG A 145 18.75 -9.40 -8.33
N TYR A 146 17.75 -10.22 -8.03
CA TYR A 146 17.60 -10.85 -6.73
C TYR A 146 18.81 -11.73 -6.38
N GLN A 147 19.25 -12.60 -7.28
CA GLN A 147 20.44 -13.45 -7.08
C GLN A 147 21.73 -12.63 -6.93
N GLN A 148 21.89 -11.54 -7.69
CA GLN A 148 23.03 -10.63 -7.55
C GLN A 148 23.10 -9.99 -6.15
N LEU A 149 21.95 -9.62 -5.58
CA LEU A 149 21.90 -9.16 -4.19
C LEU A 149 22.28 -10.28 -3.22
N LEU A 150 21.75 -11.49 -3.40
CA LEU A 150 22.08 -12.60 -2.53
C LEU A 150 23.55 -13.03 -2.63
N ALA A 151 24.23 -12.80 -3.75
CA ALA A 151 25.67 -13.01 -3.82
C ALA A 151 26.46 -12.11 -2.85
N LEU A 152 25.93 -10.93 -2.51
CA LEU A 152 26.51 -10.00 -1.54
C LEU A 152 26.11 -10.32 -0.09
N TRP A 153 24.94 -10.93 0.12
CA TRP A 153 24.44 -11.45 1.40
C TRP A 153 24.13 -12.96 1.29
N PRO A 154 25.17 -13.83 1.19
CA PRO A 154 25.01 -15.22 0.75
C PRO A 154 24.37 -16.14 1.78
N THR A 155 24.28 -15.74 3.05
CA THR A 155 23.83 -16.64 4.12
C THR A 155 22.38 -16.35 4.49
N PRO A 156 21.41 -17.21 4.14
CA PRO A 156 20.03 -17.05 4.60
C PRO A 156 19.93 -17.32 6.12
N LEU A 157 19.12 -16.52 6.81
CA LEU A 157 18.76 -16.76 8.21
C LEU A 157 17.53 -17.66 8.25
N ASN A 158 17.71 -18.88 8.77
CA ASN A 158 16.64 -19.87 8.87
C ASN A 158 15.63 -19.57 9.99
N SER A 159 16.01 -18.74 10.96
CA SER A 159 15.15 -18.31 12.07
C SER A 159 14.79 -16.84 11.92
N ALA A 160 13.51 -16.53 12.10
CA ALA A 160 13.09 -15.14 12.21
C ALA A 160 13.71 -14.47 13.46
N LEU A 161 14.03 -13.19 13.34
CA LEU A 161 14.57 -12.39 14.45
C LEU A 161 13.44 -11.70 15.20
N PRO A 162 13.34 -11.85 16.53
CA PRO A 162 12.37 -11.12 17.32
C PRO A 162 12.78 -9.65 17.39
N VAL A 163 11.79 -8.77 17.29
CA VAL A 163 11.96 -7.33 17.47
C VAL A 163 10.91 -6.83 18.45
N SER A 164 11.32 -5.91 19.31
CA SER A 164 10.45 -5.24 20.28
C SER A 164 10.88 -3.79 20.40
N PHE A 165 9.90 -2.89 20.32
CA PHE A 165 10.12 -1.46 20.43
C PHE A 165 9.00 -0.83 21.25
N GLU A 166 9.36 0.02 22.21
CA GLU A 166 8.41 0.70 23.07
C GLU A 166 8.53 2.21 22.93
N ALA A 167 7.41 2.88 22.66
CA ALA A 167 7.34 4.34 22.66
C ALA A 167 5.91 4.81 22.94
N ASN A 168 5.75 5.96 23.60
CA ASN A 168 4.45 6.62 23.84
C ASN A 168 3.40 5.75 24.58
N GLY A 169 3.87 4.81 25.41
CA GLY A 169 3.04 3.83 26.12
C GLY A 169 2.45 2.75 25.20
N LEU A 170 3.06 2.53 24.03
CA LEU A 170 2.73 1.45 23.11
C LEU A 170 3.95 0.55 22.95
N THR A 171 3.70 -0.75 22.96
CA THR A 171 4.71 -1.77 22.64
C THR A 171 4.41 -2.33 21.27
N LEU A 172 5.42 -2.34 20.40
CA LEU A 172 5.39 -2.95 19.07
C LEU A 172 6.26 -4.21 19.11
N GLU A 173 5.68 -5.37 18.79
CA GLU A 173 6.37 -6.65 18.75
C GLU A 173 6.18 -7.37 17.43
N GLY A 174 7.16 -8.17 17.05
CA GLY A 174 7.03 -9.05 15.90
C GLY A 174 8.30 -9.79 15.56
N TRP A 175 8.28 -10.39 14.37
CA TRP A 175 9.35 -11.24 13.87
C TRP A 175 9.73 -10.79 12.46
N LEU A 176 11.03 -10.58 12.23
CA LEU A 176 11.60 -10.32 10.92
C LEU A 176 12.09 -11.64 10.32
N SER A 177 11.41 -12.10 9.27
CA SER A 177 11.74 -13.33 8.53
C SER A 177 12.37 -13.02 7.17
N ASN A 178 12.81 -14.08 6.47
CA ASN A 178 13.39 -14.01 5.11
C ASN A 178 14.59 -13.05 5.01
N LEU A 179 15.41 -13.03 6.07
CA LEU A 179 16.62 -12.23 6.14
C LEU A 179 17.80 -12.99 5.55
N HIS A 180 18.71 -12.25 4.94
CA HIS A 180 20.01 -12.73 4.51
C HIS A 180 21.11 -11.98 5.25
N GLN A 181 22.28 -12.58 5.35
CA GLN A 181 23.41 -12.04 6.09
C GLN A 181 24.69 -12.12 5.27
N ARG A 182 25.51 -11.07 5.43
CA ARG A 182 26.89 -10.98 4.94
C ARG A 182 27.86 -11.42 6.04
N SER A 183 29.11 -11.72 5.66
CA SER A 183 30.18 -12.16 6.54
C SER A 183 30.46 -11.24 7.75
N ASP A 184 30.20 -9.93 7.63
CA ASP A 184 30.35 -8.94 8.70
C ASP A 184 29.10 -8.80 9.59
N LYS A 185 28.14 -9.72 9.46
CA LYS A 185 26.85 -9.77 10.13
C LYS A 185 25.80 -8.75 9.66
N GLY A 186 26.11 -7.92 8.67
CA GLY A 186 25.12 -7.02 8.06
C GLY A 186 23.95 -7.83 7.48
N LEU A 187 22.72 -7.39 7.77
CA LEU A 187 21.49 -8.06 7.38
C LEU A 187 20.91 -7.44 6.10
N LEU A 188 20.14 -8.22 5.35
CA LEU A 188 19.39 -7.80 4.19
C LEU A 188 17.98 -8.39 4.26
N SER A 189 16.98 -7.51 4.15
CA SER A 189 15.60 -7.91 3.83
C SER A 189 15.32 -7.57 2.37
N VAL A 190 14.80 -8.52 1.60
CA VAL A 190 14.48 -8.33 0.18
C VAL A 190 12.98 -8.50 -0.04
N THR A 191 12.36 -7.53 -0.70
CA THR A 191 10.99 -7.63 -1.22
C THR A 191 11.05 -7.66 -2.74
N THR A 192 10.49 -8.69 -3.36
CA THR A 192 10.39 -8.79 -4.81
C THR A 192 8.98 -8.42 -5.27
N ILE A 193 8.85 -7.69 -6.37
CA ILE A 193 7.55 -7.40 -6.99
C ILE A 193 7.62 -7.63 -8.51
N PRO A 194 6.57 -8.21 -9.13
CA PRO A 194 6.57 -8.48 -10.57
C PRO A 194 6.35 -7.21 -11.41
N ASN A 195 5.80 -6.14 -10.83
CA ASN A 195 5.44 -4.92 -11.54
C ASN A 195 6.47 -3.81 -11.30
N SER A 196 6.61 -2.92 -12.28
CA SER A 196 7.47 -1.74 -12.20
C SER A 196 7.18 -0.88 -10.95
N ILE A 197 8.25 -0.43 -10.28
CA ILE A 197 8.21 0.52 -9.17
C ILE A 197 8.19 1.97 -9.67
N GLY A 198 8.62 2.22 -10.90
CA GLY A 198 8.60 3.53 -11.57
C GLY A 198 9.86 4.36 -11.32
N ALA A 199 10.16 5.24 -12.28
CA ALA A 199 11.26 6.20 -12.17
C ALA A 199 11.08 7.13 -10.97
N ILE A 200 12.16 7.77 -10.50
CA ILE A 200 12.18 8.60 -9.28
C ILE A 200 10.98 9.59 -9.19
N LYS A 201 10.63 10.26 -10.30
CA LYS A 201 9.53 11.24 -10.35
C LYS A 201 8.12 10.64 -10.29
N THR A 202 7.95 9.40 -10.71
CA THR A 202 6.65 8.71 -10.81
C THR A 202 6.61 7.45 -9.95
N ARG A 203 7.55 7.33 -9.01
CA ARG A 203 7.77 6.14 -8.22
C ARG A 203 6.55 5.84 -7.37
N LYS A 204 6.18 4.57 -7.33
CA LYS A 204 5.05 4.03 -6.55
C LYS A 204 5.48 3.84 -5.10
N TRP A 205 5.81 4.94 -4.42
CA TRP A 205 6.29 4.97 -3.04
C TRP A 205 5.41 4.23 -2.03
N HIS A 206 4.10 4.18 -2.26
CA HIS A 206 3.17 3.39 -1.46
C HIS A 206 3.54 1.90 -1.34
N ARG A 207 4.26 1.33 -2.33
CA ARG A 207 4.75 -0.06 -2.29
C ARG A 207 5.91 -0.26 -1.31
N LEU A 208 6.62 0.81 -0.95
CA LEU A 208 7.73 0.78 0.00
C LEU A 208 7.28 0.91 1.46
N THR A 209 6.00 1.22 1.73
CA THR A 209 5.47 1.39 3.10
C THR A 209 5.69 0.17 3.98
N ARG A 210 5.43 -1.04 3.47
CA ARG A 210 5.65 -2.28 4.21
C ARG A 210 7.13 -2.56 4.52
N PRO A 211 8.04 -2.61 3.52
CA PRO A 211 9.45 -2.82 3.80
C PRO A 211 10.06 -1.69 4.64
N TRP A 212 9.53 -0.47 4.54
CA TRP A 212 9.94 0.65 5.38
C TRP A 212 9.68 0.44 6.87
N VAL A 213 8.49 -0.07 7.25
CA VAL A 213 8.20 -0.37 8.66
C VAL A 213 9.15 -1.44 9.19
N ASN A 214 9.40 -2.51 8.41
CA ASN A 214 10.38 -3.52 8.80
C ASN A 214 11.78 -2.92 8.98
N HIS A 215 12.19 -2.05 8.07
CA HIS A 215 13.47 -1.35 8.11
C HIS A 215 13.62 -0.50 9.37
N LEU A 216 12.63 0.32 9.69
CA LEU A 216 12.62 1.17 10.88
C LEU A 216 12.72 0.33 12.15
N VAL A 217 11.92 -0.73 12.27
CA VAL A 217 11.92 -1.57 13.47
C VAL A 217 13.23 -2.31 13.64
N ALA A 218 13.81 -2.82 12.56
CA ALA A 218 15.12 -3.46 12.61
C ALA A 218 16.20 -2.48 13.09
N CYS A 219 16.29 -1.31 12.46
CA CYS A 219 17.31 -0.31 12.80
C CYS A 219 17.11 0.25 14.21
N ALA A 220 15.87 0.52 14.62
CA ALA A 220 15.54 0.95 15.99
C ALA A 220 15.87 -0.13 17.04
N SER A 221 15.82 -1.40 16.66
CA SER A 221 16.25 -2.54 17.50
C SER A 221 17.77 -2.76 17.48
N GLY A 222 18.54 -1.88 16.83
CA GLY A 222 20.00 -1.97 16.73
C GLY A 222 20.51 -2.98 15.69
N LEU A 223 19.64 -3.49 14.82
CA LEU A 223 20.04 -4.38 13.73
C LEU A 223 20.60 -3.58 12.56
N ASP A 224 21.80 -3.95 12.11
CA ASP A 224 22.44 -3.38 10.91
C ASP A 224 21.80 -3.97 9.64
N MET A 225 20.58 -3.55 9.33
CA MET A 225 19.76 -4.14 8.26
C MET A 225 19.60 -3.21 7.07
N SER A 226 20.08 -3.67 5.91
CA SER A 226 19.76 -3.09 4.61
C SER A 226 18.40 -3.60 4.11
N THR A 227 17.70 -2.80 3.33
CA THR A 227 16.41 -3.19 2.74
C THR A 227 16.43 -3.00 1.23
N ALA A 228 16.14 -4.06 0.50
CA ALA A 228 16.06 -4.04 -0.95
C ALA A 228 14.62 -4.27 -1.44
N LEU A 229 14.22 -3.52 -2.46
CA LEU A 229 13.04 -3.80 -3.28
C LEU A 229 13.49 -4.08 -4.72
N VAL A 230 13.25 -5.31 -5.19
CA VAL A 230 13.54 -5.71 -6.57
C VAL A 230 12.24 -5.71 -7.35
N ALA A 231 12.10 -4.75 -8.28
CA ALA A 231 10.98 -4.65 -9.20
C ALA A 231 11.40 -5.06 -10.62
N SER A 232 10.44 -5.12 -11.55
CA SER A 232 10.74 -5.45 -12.95
C SER A 232 11.63 -4.42 -13.66
N ASP A 233 11.60 -3.16 -13.25
CA ASP A 233 12.32 -2.04 -13.87
C ASP A 233 13.55 -1.54 -13.09
N ASP A 234 13.56 -1.71 -11.76
CA ASP A 234 14.60 -1.16 -10.89
C ASP A 234 14.82 -2.02 -9.65
N THR A 235 16.01 -1.89 -9.06
CA THR A 235 16.32 -2.41 -7.73
C THR A 235 16.67 -1.24 -6.82
N LEU A 236 15.87 -1.05 -5.78
CA LEU A 236 16.09 -0.02 -4.77
C LEU A 236 16.76 -0.64 -3.56
N LEU A 237 17.85 -0.03 -3.10
CA LEU A 237 18.56 -0.42 -1.89
C LEU A 237 18.59 0.74 -0.90
N LEU A 238 18.17 0.46 0.32
CA LEU A 238 18.28 1.36 1.46
C LEU A 238 19.31 0.81 2.43
N ALA A 239 20.31 1.63 2.74
CA ALA A 239 21.32 1.32 3.74
C ALA A 239 20.73 1.41 5.16
N PRO A 240 21.34 0.73 6.16
CA PRO A 240 20.92 0.79 7.55
C PRO A 240 20.86 2.24 8.06
N LEU A 241 19.78 2.59 8.76
CA LEU A 241 19.66 3.88 9.42
C LEU A 241 20.32 3.86 10.81
N GLU A 242 20.73 5.04 11.29
CA GLU A 242 21.15 5.19 12.68
C GLU A 242 19.99 4.82 13.62
N ALA A 243 20.27 3.97 14.61
CA ALA A 243 19.25 3.45 15.53
C ALA A 243 18.42 4.56 16.17
N LYS A 244 19.05 5.64 16.63
CA LYS A 244 18.36 6.79 17.23
C LYS A 244 17.38 7.45 16.25
N HIS A 245 17.82 7.70 15.02
CA HIS A 245 16.98 8.31 13.99
C HIS A 245 15.80 7.40 13.62
N ALA A 246 16.04 6.09 13.48
CA ALA A 246 14.99 5.11 13.25
C ALA A 246 13.98 5.06 14.41
N SER A 247 14.44 5.12 15.66
CA SER A 247 13.58 5.17 16.85
C SER A 247 12.70 6.43 16.89
N GLU A 248 13.23 7.59 16.50
CA GLU A 248 12.46 8.85 16.43
C GLU A 248 11.33 8.76 15.40
N ILE A 249 11.63 8.27 14.19
CA ILE A 249 10.63 8.09 13.13
C ILE A 249 9.57 7.06 13.56
N LEU A 250 10.01 5.93 14.12
CA LEU A 250 9.10 4.87 14.57
C LEU A 250 8.20 5.34 15.73
N GLY A 251 8.74 6.12 16.66
CA GLY A 251 7.97 6.74 17.74
C GLY A 251 6.88 7.68 17.22
N ASN A 252 7.20 8.51 16.22
CA ASN A 252 6.22 9.37 15.55
C ASN A 252 5.14 8.56 14.83
N LEU A 253 5.52 7.47 14.17
CA LEU A 253 4.58 6.56 13.50
C LEU A 253 3.61 5.90 14.51
N LEU A 254 4.11 5.46 15.67
CA LEU A 254 3.28 4.92 16.76
C LEU A 254 2.36 5.98 17.36
N MET A 255 2.82 7.22 17.49
CA MET A 255 1.98 8.33 17.93
C MET A 255 0.85 8.61 16.93
N ALA A 256 1.17 8.66 15.64
CA ALA A 256 0.19 8.84 14.58
C ALA A 256 -0.83 7.70 14.56
N TRP A 257 -0.39 6.45 14.75
CA TRP A 257 -1.27 5.30 14.91
C TRP A 257 -2.23 5.49 16.09
N LYS A 258 -1.74 5.93 17.25
CA LYS A 258 -2.56 6.20 18.45
C LYS A 258 -3.63 7.25 18.18
N VAL A 259 -3.29 8.34 17.49
CA VAL A 259 -4.26 9.38 17.08
C VAL A 259 -5.26 8.80 16.08
N GLY A 260 -4.77 8.01 15.13
CA GLY A 260 -5.59 7.32 14.12
C GLY A 260 -6.56 6.29 14.68
N MET A 261 -6.37 5.84 15.93
CA MET A 261 -7.34 5.00 16.65
C MET A 261 -8.41 5.80 17.40
N GLY A 262 -8.23 7.11 17.57
CA GLY A 262 -9.25 8.01 18.13
C GLY A 262 -10.19 8.58 17.06
N ARG A 263 -9.69 8.78 15.85
CA ARG A 263 -10.43 9.31 14.70
C ARG A 263 -9.75 8.92 13.38
N PRO A 264 -10.47 8.88 12.25
CA PRO A 264 -9.84 8.65 10.96
C PRO A 264 -8.91 9.82 10.61
N LEU A 265 -7.65 9.53 10.28
CA LEU A 265 -6.69 10.56 9.89
C LEU A 265 -7.01 11.09 8.48
N PRO A 266 -6.97 12.42 8.27
CA PRO A 266 -7.23 13.07 6.98
C PRO A 266 -6.03 12.91 6.05
N ILE A 267 -5.73 11.68 5.64
CA ILE A 267 -4.55 11.36 4.84
C ILE A 267 -4.81 10.14 3.95
N ALA A 268 -4.24 10.15 2.75
CA ALA A 268 -4.24 9.04 1.80
C ALA A 268 -2.84 8.89 1.20
N VAL A 269 -2.33 7.66 1.08
CA VAL A 269 -0.90 7.40 0.90
C VAL A 269 -0.36 7.84 -0.46
N LYS A 270 -1.08 7.56 -1.56
CA LYS A 270 -0.67 7.98 -2.91
C LYS A 270 -0.78 9.49 -3.07
N THR A 271 -1.82 10.06 -2.50
CA THR A 271 -2.09 11.50 -2.45
C THR A 271 -1.00 12.23 -1.68
N ALA A 272 -0.57 11.69 -0.54
CA ALA A 272 0.54 12.20 0.25
C ALA A 272 1.87 12.18 -0.54
N PHE A 273 2.19 11.10 -1.23
CA PHE A 273 3.39 11.05 -2.06
C PHE A 273 3.32 11.97 -3.28
N ALA A 274 2.12 12.17 -3.86
CA ALA A 274 1.93 13.14 -4.94
C ALA A 274 2.17 14.59 -4.47
N TRP A 275 1.72 14.91 -3.25
CA TRP A 275 2.01 16.17 -2.57
C TRP A 275 3.51 16.35 -2.33
N LEU A 276 4.16 15.37 -1.68
CA LEU A 276 5.59 15.41 -1.32
C LEU A 276 6.53 15.49 -2.53
N ALA A 277 6.11 14.97 -3.68
CA ALA A 277 6.89 15.03 -4.92
C ALA A 277 7.01 16.44 -5.51
N GLN A 278 6.29 17.43 -4.99
CA GLN A 278 6.33 18.81 -5.45
C GLN A 278 6.94 19.72 -4.40
N THR A 279 7.75 20.68 -4.85
CA THR A 279 8.37 21.71 -3.99
C THR A 279 7.55 23.00 -3.92
N ASP A 280 6.76 23.27 -4.96
CA ASP A 280 5.87 24.43 -5.03
C ASP A 280 4.51 24.08 -4.41
N PRO A 281 3.99 24.86 -3.45
CA PRO A 281 2.73 24.55 -2.76
C PRO A 281 1.52 24.42 -3.70
N ALA A 282 1.41 25.27 -4.73
CA ALA A 282 0.28 25.22 -5.65
C ALA A 282 0.34 23.98 -6.55
N LYS A 283 1.54 23.56 -6.97
CA LYS A 283 1.72 22.29 -7.68
C LYS A 283 1.49 21.08 -6.79
N ALA A 284 1.91 21.13 -5.53
CA ALA A 284 1.67 20.06 -4.55
C ALA A 284 0.17 19.81 -4.37
N ASP A 285 -0.60 20.89 -4.20
CA ASP A 285 -2.06 20.83 -4.07
C ASP A 285 -2.73 20.26 -5.32
N ALA A 286 -2.37 20.75 -6.51
CA ALA A 286 -2.91 20.23 -7.76
C ALA A 286 -2.55 18.75 -8.01
N ALA A 287 -1.33 18.33 -7.65
CA ALA A 287 -0.88 16.95 -7.78
C ALA A 287 -1.62 16.01 -6.81
N ALA A 288 -1.81 16.46 -5.56
CA ALA A 288 -2.58 15.74 -4.56
C ALA A 288 -4.05 15.62 -4.97
N GLN A 289 -4.69 16.71 -5.40
CA GLN A 289 -6.07 16.67 -5.91
C GLN A 289 -6.22 15.66 -7.04
N LYS A 290 -5.33 15.72 -8.04
CA LYS A 290 -5.35 14.77 -9.17
C LYS A 290 -5.16 13.32 -8.71
N ALA A 291 -4.26 13.06 -7.76
CA ALA A 291 -4.03 11.72 -7.23
C ALA A 291 -5.22 11.19 -6.43
N TYR A 292 -5.92 12.08 -5.71
CA TYR A 292 -7.06 11.71 -4.87
C TYR A 292 -8.34 11.46 -5.67
N GLU A 293 -8.67 12.37 -6.59
CA GLU A 293 -9.92 12.37 -7.37
C GLU A 293 -9.81 11.54 -8.66
N GLY A 294 -8.60 11.36 -9.17
CA GLY A 294 -8.35 10.74 -10.46
C GLY A 294 -8.34 11.76 -11.60
N ASP A 295 -8.01 11.29 -12.79
CA ASP A 295 -7.99 12.10 -14.01
C ASP A 295 -9.11 11.73 -15.00
N GLY A 296 -9.91 10.71 -14.66
CA GLY A 296 -11.02 10.23 -15.47
C GLY A 296 -10.59 9.54 -16.77
N GLN A 297 -9.29 9.31 -16.99
CA GLN A 297 -8.74 8.67 -18.19
C GLN A 297 -7.94 7.42 -17.84
N THR A 298 -6.99 7.56 -16.94
CA THR A 298 -6.03 6.51 -16.56
C THR A 298 -6.13 6.12 -15.09
N SER A 299 -6.77 6.96 -14.28
CA SER A 299 -6.99 6.70 -12.87
C SER A 299 -8.34 7.23 -12.41
N ASP A 300 -9.03 6.40 -11.62
CA ASP A 300 -10.25 6.73 -10.89
C ASP A 300 -9.98 7.42 -9.53
N GLY A 301 -8.70 7.68 -9.22
CA GLY A 301 -8.27 8.33 -7.98
C GLY A 301 -8.14 7.37 -6.80
N GLU A 302 -7.22 7.69 -5.88
CA GLU A 302 -6.97 6.90 -4.67
C GLU A 302 -8.23 6.74 -3.82
N ARG A 303 -9.11 7.75 -3.81
CA ARG A 303 -10.38 7.70 -3.07
C ARG A 303 -11.21 6.47 -3.44
N ARG A 304 -11.23 6.06 -4.71
CA ARG A 304 -12.03 4.91 -5.17
C ARG A 304 -11.41 3.55 -4.87
N GLU A 305 -10.16 3.51 -4.44
CA GLU A 305 -9.49 2.27 -4.06
C GLU A 305 -9.92 1.75 -2.68
N SER A 306 -10.56 2.59 -1.87
CA SER A 306 -11.05 2.21 -0.54
C SER A 306 -12.42 2.82 -0.24
N ALA A 307 -13.42 1.96 -0.05
CA ALA A 307 -14.75 2.39 0.39
C ALA A 307 -14.73 3.15 1.72
N ALA A 308 -13.82 2.80 2.64
CA ALA A 308 -13.63 3.53 3.89
C ALA A 308 -13.17 4.98 3.65
N LEU A 309 -12.21 5.16 2.73
CA LEU A 309 -11.69 6.46 2.36
C LEU A 309 -12.76 7.30 1.66
N ALA A 310 -13.42 6.74 0.63
CA ALA A 310 -14.52 7.39 -0.08
C ALA A 310 -15.69 7.76 0.82
N ARG A 311 -15.98 6.96 1.86
CA ARG A 311 -17.02 7.26 2.84
C ARG A 311 -16.64 8.42 3.75
N GLN A 312 -15.42 8.41 4.28
CA GLN A 312 -14.99 9.37 5.30
C GLN A 312 -14.62 10.73 4.69
N PHE A 313 -13.98 10.72 3.53
CA PHE A 313 -13.49 11.89 2.81
C PHE A 313 -14.01 11.81 1.36
N PRO A 314 -15.25 12.25 1.09
CA PRO A 314 -15.92 12.04 -0.19
C PRO A 314 -15.28 12.76 -1.39
N ASP A 315 -14.51 13.81 -1.16
CA ASP A 315 -13.80 14.59 -2.16
C ASP A 315 -12.51 15.18 -1.58
N TYR A 316 -11.67 15.78 -2.43
CA TYR A 316 -10.40 16.37 -2.00
C TYR A 316 -10.59 17.52 -1.00
N PRO A 317 -11.56 18.45 -1.18
CA PRO A 317 -11.87 19.47 -0.16
C PRO A 317 -12.18 18.89 1.22
N ALA A 318 -12.93 17.78 1.31
CA ALA A 318 -13.23 17.12 2.58
C ALA A 318 -11.97 16.53 3.24
N LEU A 319 -11.02 16.00 2.45
CA LEU A 319 -9.73 15.53 2.95
C LEU A 319 -8.91 16.69 3.55
N MET A 320 -8.93 17.85 2.89
CA MET A 320 -8.17 19.04 3.28
C MET A 320 -8.84 19.88 4.38
N ALA A 321 -10.12 19.65 4.69
CA ALA A 321 -10.93 20.52 5.55
C ALA A 321 -10.40 20.73 6.97
N SER A 322 -9.59 19.80 7.49
CA SER A 322 -8.97 19.90 8.82
C SER A 322 -7.67 20.70 8.85
N GLU A 323 -7.10 21.03 7.69
CA GLU A 323 -5.77 21.65 7.53
C GLU A 323 -4.58 20.81 8.05
N GLU A 324 -4.83 19.59 8.56
CA GLU A 324 -3.79 18.70 9.09
C GLU A 324 -3.09 17.84 8.03
N PHE A 325 -3.60 17.82 6.79
CA PHE A 325 -3.13 16.90 5.74
C PHE A 325 -1.62 17.03 5.50
N ALA A 326 -1.10 18.25 5.40
CA ALA A 326 0.32 18.50 5.15
C ALA A 326 1.19 18.02 6.34
N GLU A 327 0.73 18.23 7.57
CA GLU A 327 1.43 17.75 8.77
C GLU A 327 1.48 16.22 8.80
N TRP A 328 0.40 15.54 8.43
CA TRP A 328 0.39 14.08 8.32
C TRP A 328 1.26 13.56 7.18
N CYS A 329 1.34 14.27 6.03
CA CYS A 329 2.29 13.95 4.96
C CYS A 329 3.73 13.96 5.49
N ASP A 330 4.10 15.01 6.21
CA ASP A 330 5.44 15.20 6.75
C ASP A 330 5.75 14.21 7.88
N ALA A 331 4.80 13.92 8.76
CA ALA A 331 5.00 12.99 9.88
C ALA A 331 5.07 11.52 9.43
N LEU A 332 4.22 11.09 8.49
CA LEU A 332 4.08 9.68 8.12
C LEU A 332 4.94 9.27 6.92
N TYR A 333 5.07 10.12 5.91
CA TYR A 333 5.54 9.71 4.59
C TYR A 333 6.82 10.42 4.14
N ARG A 334 7.10 11.65 4.61
CA ARG A 334 8.35 12.34 4.29
C ARG A 334 9.61 11.56 4.70
N PRO A 335 9.69 10.91 5.88
CA PRO A 335 10.87 10.13 6.24
C PRO A 335 11.18 9.00 5.24
N LEU A 336 10.14 8.34 4.72
CA LEU A 336 10.27 7.31 3.68
C LEU A 336 10.67 7.93 2.33
N PHE A 337 10.10 9.08 1.98
CA PHE A 337 10.36 9.77 0.72
C PHE A 337 11.78 10.33 0.63
N ASP A 338 12.27 10.94 1.72
CA ASP A 338 13.60 11.55 1.81
C ASP A 338 14.70 10.53 2.15
N ALA A 339 14.34 9.30 2.53
CA ALA A 339 15.29 8.24 2.79
C ALA A 339 16.20 7.99 1.57
N PRO A 340 17.50 7.71 1.78
CA PRO A 340 18.49 7.62 0.70
C PRO A 340 18.42 6.29 -0.07
N TRP A 341 17.30 6.04 -0.76
CA TRP A 341 17.12 4.89 -1.64
C TRP A 341 18.03 5.00 -2.87
N ARG A 342 18.94 4.03 -3.05
CA ARG A 342 19.84 3.94 -4.20
C ARG A 342 19.25 3.02 -5.27
N SER A 343 19.21 3.48 -6.52
CA SER A 343 18.86 2.66 -7.68
C SER A 343 20.11 1.95 -8.21
N LEU A 344 20.14 0.62 -8.12
CA LEU A 344 21.29 -0.18 -8.56
C LEU A 344 21.38 -0.31 -10.10
N ASN A 345 20.25 -0.13 -10.82
CA ASN A 345 20.27 -0.14 -12.29
C ASN A 345 20.94 1.13 -12.86
N SER A 346 20.82 2.27 -12.16
CA SER A 346 21.40 3.54 -12.61
C SER A 346 22.93 3.63 -12.45
N GLU A 347 23.51 2.87 -11.51
CA GLU A 347 24.95 2.86 -11.24
C GLU A 347 25.73 1.94 -12.20
N ALA A 348 25.10 0.90 -12.77
CA ALA A 348 25.69 0.11 -13.85
C ALA A 348 25.77 0.87 -15.20
N SER A 349 25.13 2.05 -15.28
CA SER A 349 25.04 2.89 -16.49
C SER A 349 26.00 4.08 -16.48
N ARG A 350 26.94 4.17 -15.52
CA ARG A 350 27.90 5.28 -15.37
C ARG A 350 29.34 4.82 -15.29
#